data_AF-A0A0C3Q1X2-F1
#
_entry.id   AF-A0A0C3Q1X2-F1
#
_cell.length_a   1.000
_cell.length_b   1.000
_cell.length_c   1.000
_cell.angle_alpha   90.00
_cell.angle_beta   90.00
_cell.angle_gamma   90.00
#
_symmetry.space_group_name_H-M   'P 1'
#
loop_
_entity.id
_entity.type
_entity.pdbx_description
1 polymer ?
#
loop_
_entity_poly.entity_id
_entity_poly.type
_entity_poly.pdbx_seq_one_letter_code
_entity_poly.pdbx_strand_id
1 'polypeptide(L)'
;MATAVARKAGMKVLEQHLKNYEPTDPLYEEYVDDRGKVRRRKRELPPGLSDRDAKILKKVKKRAHYLDKGFSICGLRFGWTAVIGLVPVVGDVTDACLNYYLVLRVCRKADLPPWLTRQMLFNNAVSVGVGFVPILGDVILAIWKANSRNAALLEEFLRVRGEEALKPPAARAEDQAIVKPGAGSKQGERLTR
;
A
#
# COMPACT_ATOMS: atom_id res chain seq x y z
N MET A 1 -18.31 30.93 21.75
CA MET A 1 -18.10 29.67 22.49
C MET A 1 -18.79 28.47 21.82
N ALA A 2 -20.10 28.51 21.54
CA ALA A 2 -20.83 27.38 20.93
C ALA A 2 -20.31 26.94 19.54
N THR A 3 -19.89 27.90 18.70
CA THR A 3 -19.31 27.65 17.37
C THR A 3 -17.97 26.91 17.40
N ALA A 4 -17.14 27.17 18.41
CA ALA A 4 -15.83 26.51 18.56
C ALA A 4 -15.97 25.04 18.98
N VAL A 5 -16.91 24.76 19.90
CA VAL A 5 -17.21 23.39 20.36
C VAL A 5 -17.85 22.57 19.25
N ALA A 6 -18.82 23.14 18.52
CA ALA A 6 -19.45 22.50 17.38
C ALA A 6 -18.43 22.18 16.27
N ARG A 7 -17.52 23.12 15.96
CA ARG A 7 -16.46 22.90 14.98
C ARG A 7 -15.49 21.81 15.42
N LYS A 8 -15.11 21.77 16.71
CA LYS A 8 -14.21 20.75 17.25
C LYS A 8 -14.84 19.35 17.25
N ALA A 9 -16.13 19.25 17.58
CA ALA A 9 -16.87 18.00 17.52
C ALA A 9 -17.03 17.51 16.07
N GLY A 10 -17.40 18.41 15.15
CA GLY A 10 -17.50 18.10 13.72
C GLY A 10 -16.16 17.64 13.12
N MET A 11 -15.07 18.33 13.44
CA MET A 11 -13.72 17.93 13.00
C MET A 11 -13.33 16.56 13.55
N LYS A 12 -13.67 16.25 14.81
CA LYS A 12 -13.37 14.95 15.41
C LYS A 12 -14.12 13.79 14.75
N VAL A 13 -15.39 14.01 14.38
CA VAL A 13 -16.20 13.03 13.63
C VAL A 13 -15.62 12.83 12.24
N LEU A 14 -15.28 13.92 11.54
CA LEU A 14 -14.63 13.86 10.23
C LEU A 14 -13.29 13.10 10.33
N GLU A 15 -12.42 13.43 11.28
CA GLU A 15 -11.15 12.75 11.51
C GLU A 15 -11.32 11.23 11.71
N GLN A 16 -12.34 10.80 12.46
CA GLN A 16 -12.65 9.38 12.65
C GLN A 16 -13.07 8.71 11.33
N HIS A 17 -13.93 9.38 10.54
CA HIS A 17 -14.31 8.87 9.22
C HIS A 17 -13.12 8.80 8.27
N LEU A 18 -12.26 9.82 8.24
CA LEU A 18 -11.08 9.85 7.38
C LEU A 18 -10.08 8.74 7.72
N LYS A 19 -9.87 8.45 9.01
CA LYS A 19 -9.01 7.35 9.46
C LYS A 19 -9.42 5.99 8.93
N ASN A 20 -10.72 5.75 8.75
CA ASN A 20 -11.23 4.48 8.22
C ASN A 20 -10.87 4.28 6.73
N TYR A 21 -10.61 5.36 6.00
CA TYR A 21 -10.21 5.31 4.58
C TYR A 21 -8.70 5.34 4.37
N GLU A 22 -7.92 5.69 5.41
CA GLU A 22 -6.46 5.61 5.33
C GLU A 22 -6.02 4.14 5.22
N PRO A 23 -5.10 3.81 4.30
CA PRO A 23 -4.54 2.46 4.24
C PRO A 23 -3.80 2.14 5.55
N THR A 24 -3.64 0.87 5.90
CA THR A 24 -2.86 0.43 7.08
C THR A 24 -1.41 0.92 7.03
N ASP A 25 -0.75 1.16 8.17
CA ASP A 25 0.67 1.51 8.19
C ASP A 25 1.52 0.33 7.69
N PRO A 26 2.35 0.53 6.65
CA PRO A 26 3.16 -0.55 6.14
C PRO A 26 4.21 -0.99 7.16
N LEU A 27 4.78 -0.11 7.99
CA LEU A 27 5.92 -0.47 8.84
C LEU A 27 5.54 -0.85 10.27
N TYR A 28 4.47 -0.27 10.82
CA TYR A 28 4.08 -0.46 12.21
C TYR A 28 2.68 -1.07 12.33
N GLU A 29 2.48 -1.91 13.34
CA GLU A 29 1.17 -2.37 13.78
C GLU A 29 0.90 -1.90 15.20
N GLU A 30 -0.37 -1.66 15.47
CA GLU A 30 -0.87 -1.30 16.78
C GLU A 30 -1.33 -2.59 17.48
N TYR A 31 -0.87 -2.78 18.71
CA TYR A 31 -1.30 -3.87 19.57
C TYR A 31 -1.73 -3.33 20.92
N VAL A 32 -2.69 -3.99 21.55
CA VAL A 32 -3.14 -3.66 22.90
C VAL A 32 -2.29 -4.46 23.88
N ASP A 33 -1.58 -3.77 24.75
CA ASP A 33 -0.81 -4.37 25.83
C ASP A 33 -1.76 -4.96 26.90
N ASP A 34 -1.27 -5.83 27.77
CA ASP A 34 -2.07 -6.50 28.81
C ASP A 34 -2.76 -5.50 29.77
N ARG A 35 -2.26 -4.26 29.77
CA ARG A 35 -2.77 -3.12 30.54
C ARG A 35 -3.81 -2.27 29.79
N GLY A 36 -4.32 -2.73 28.64
CA GLY A 36 -5.28 -2.01 27.80
C GLY A 36 -4.71 -0.78 27.09
N LYS A 37 -3.38 -0.60 27.08
CA LYS A 37 -2.72 0.54 26.41
C LYS A 37 -2.36 0.17 24.98
N VAL A 38 -2.75 1.01 24.03
CA VAL A 38 -2.34 0.85 22.62
C VAL A 38 -0.86 1.18 22.48
N ARG A 39 -0.09 0.22 21.98
CA ARG A 39 1.35 0.33 21.71
C ARG A 39 1.61 0.05 20.23
N ARG A 40 2.77 0.50 19.75
CA ARG A 40 3.20 0.30 18.36
C ARG A 40 4.43 -0.59 18.33
N ARG A 41 4.42 -1.61 17.47
CA ARG A 41 5.59 -2.44 17.17
C ARG A 41 5.82 -2.48 15.66
N LYS A 42 7.03 -2.84 15.23
CA LYS A 42 7.31 -3.05 13.81
C LYS A 42 6.56 -4.30 13.34
N ARG A 43 5.90 -4.22 12.20
CA ARG A 43 5.21 -5.36 11.60
C ARG A 43 6.23 -6.43 11.24
N GLU A 44 5.90 -7.66 11.57
CA GLU A 44 6.67 -8.82 11.14
C GLU A 44 6.56 -8.99 9.62
N LEU A 45 7.52 -9.70 9.05
CA LEU A 45 7.47 -10.06 7.63
C LEU A 45 6.62 -11.33 7.49
N PRO A 46 5.87 -11.49 6.39
CA PRO A 46 5.15 -12.72 6.14
C PRO A 46 6.11 -13.93 6.13
N PRO A 47 5.68 -15.08 6.64
CA PRO A 47 6.50 -16.29 6.68
C PRO A 47 6.70 -16.85 5.26
N GLY A 48 7.77 -17.63 5.05
CA GLY A 48 8.03 -18.31 3.77
C GLY A 48 8.65 -17.44 2.68
N LEU A 49 8.98 -16.19 2.97
CA LEU A 49 9.67 -15.31 2.03
C LEU A 49 11.13 -15.73 1.82
N SER A 50 11.60 -15.61 0.58
CA SER A 50 13.03 -15.67 0.29
C SER A 50 13.76 -14.47 0.91
N ASP A 51 15.05 -14.62 1.21
CA ASP A 51 15.88 -13.52 1.74
C ASP A 51 15.87 -12.27 0.84
N ARG A 52 15.81 -12.49 -0.49
CA ARG A 52 15.70 -11.41 -1.48
C ARG A 52 14.41 -10.62 -1.29
N ASP A 53 13.29 -11.33 -1.15
CA ASP A 53 11.97 -10.72 -1.04
C ASP A 53 11.74 -10.06 0.30
N ALA A 54 12.22 -10.69 1.38
CA ALA A 54 12.22 -10.10 2.71
C ALA A 54 12.97 -8.75 2.71
N LYS A 55 14.14 -8.67 2.06
CA LYS A 55 14.91 -7.43 1.91
C LYS A 55 14.18 -6.39 1.07
N ILE A 56 13.55 -6.80 -0.03
CA ILE A 56 12.76 -5.92 -0.91
C ILE A 56 11.57 -5.35 -0.14
N LEU A 57 10.77 -6.21 0.49
CA LEU A 57 9.59 -5.83 1.25
C LEU A 57 9.94 -4.89 2.40
N LYS A 58 10.97 -5.21 3.18
CA LYS A 58 11.45 -4.34 4.28
C LYS A 58 11.84 -2.95 3.78
N LYS A 59 12.51 -2.87 2.62
CA LYS A 59 12.92 -1.60 2.01
C LYS A 59 11.70 -0.79 1.53
N VAL A 60 10.73 -1.45 0.89
CA VAL A 60 9.49 -0.81 0.43
C VAL A 60 8.64 -0.33 1.61
N LYS A 61 8.38 -1.18 2.62
CA LYS A 61 7.64 -0.83 3.84
C LYS A 61 8.25 0.39 4.53
N LYS A 62 9.59 0.43 4.67
CA LYS A 62 10.29 1.57 5.26
C LYS A 62 10.10 2.86 4.45
N ARG A 63 10.29 2.80 3.13
CA ARG A 63 10.17 3.98 2.25
C ARG A 63 8.74 4.51 2.22
N ALA A 64 7.75 3.64 2.04
CA ALA A 64 6.34 4.01 2.05
C ALA A 64 5.92 4.66 3.37
N HIS A 65 6.40 4.14 4.50
CA HIS A 65 6.12 4.73 5.82
C HIS A 65 6.62 6.18 5.93
N TYR A 66 7.87 6.46 5.55
CA TYR A 66 8.40 7.82 5.66
C TYR A 66 7.82 8.78 4.62
N LEU A 67 7.45 8.26 3.44
CA LEU A 67 6.80 9.06 2.41
C LEU A 67 5.40 9.50 2.84
N ASP A 68 4.57 8.61 3.40
CA ASP A 68 3.16 8.92 3.65
C ASP A 68 2.80 9.18 5.13
N LYS A 69 3.58 8.67 6.09
CA LYS A 69 3.18 8.55 7.52
C LYS A 69 4.26 8.92 8.53
N GLY A 70 5.33 9.58 8.08
CA GLY A 70 6.52 9.87 8.89
C GLY A 70 6.26 10.67 10.17
N PHE A 71 5.28 11.57 10.18
CA PHE A 71 4.91 12.42 11.31
C PHE A 71 3.38 12.54 11.47
N SER A 72 2.92 13.12 12.58
CA SER A 72 1.49 13.24 12.91
C SER A 72 1.15 14.69 13.19
N ILE A 73 0.11 15.21 12.53
CA ILE A 73 -0.42 16.57 12.72
C ILE A 73 -1.92 16.46 12.90
N CYS A 74 -2.48 17.05 13.96
CA CYS A 74 -3.93 17.07 14.22
C CYS A 74 -4.61 15.70 14.11
N GLY A 75 -3.98 14.64 14.63
CA GLY A 75 -4.55 13.29 14.62
C GLY A 75 -4.47 12.54 13.28
N LEU A 76 -4.01 13.17 12.20
CA LEU A 76 -3.72 12.56 10.90
C LEU A 76 -2.20 12.37 10.72
N ARG A 77 -1.82 11.35 9.94
CA ARG A 77 -0.40 11.08 9.66
C ARG A 77 -0.02 11.58 8.28
N PHE A 78 1.09 12.30 8.22
CA PHE A 78 1.65 12.85 6.99
C PHE A 78 3.11 12.43 6.88
N GLY A 79 3.65 12.43 5.66
CA GLY A 79 5.07 12.20 5.44
C GLY A 79 5.64 13.22 4.46
N TRP A 80 6.79 12.88 3.86
CA TRP A 80 7.45 13.75 2.91
C TRP A 80 6.60 14.10 1.69
N THR A 81 5.65 13.26 1.29
CA THR A 81 4.72 13.53 0.19
C THR A 81 3.89 14.80 0.45
N ALA A 82 3.40 14.97 1.69
CA ALA A 82 2.62 16.15 2.08
C ALA A 82 3.44 17.44 2.09
N VAL A 83 4.72 17.36 2.43
CA VAL A 83 5.63 18.52 2.39
C VAL A 83 5.91 18.94 0.95
N ILE A 84 6.15 17.95 0.08
CA ILE A 84 6.44 18.17 -1.34
C ILE A 84 5.20 18.69 -2.07
N GLY A 85 4.02 18.17 -1.74
CA GLY A 85 2.73 18.58 -2.29
C GLY A 85 2.29 20.00 -1.91
N LEU A 86 2.97 20.70 -0.99
CA LEU A 86 2.65 22.09 -0.66
C LEU A 86 2.84 23.04 -1.85
N VAL A 87 3.71 22.67 -2.80
CA VAL A 87 3.91 23.43 -4.03
C VAL A 87 3.07 22.79 -5.14
N PRO A 88 1.95 23.41 -5.57
CA PRO A 88 1.09 22.82 -6.59
C PRO A 88 1.84 22.60 -7.90
N VAL A 89 1.49 21.55 -8.64
CA VAL A 89 2.09 21.14 -9.93
C VAL A 89 3.51 20.57 -9.80
N VAL A 90 4.44 21.30 -9.18
CA VAL A 90 5.84 20.83 -8.99
C VAL A 90 5.89 19.73 -7.94
N GLY A 91 5.13 19.88 -6.87
CA GLY A 91 5.00 18.92 -5.79
C GLY A 91 4.46 17.59 -6.30
N ASP A 92 3.37 17.62 -7.08
CA ASP A 92 2.73 16.40 -7.61
C ASP A 92 3.66 15.61 -8.53
N VAL A 93 4.39 16.29 -9.43
CA VAL A 93 5.36 15.64 -10.31
C VAL A 93 6.52 15.05 -9.51
N THR A 94 7.03 15.80 -8.54
CA THR A 94 8.14 15.35 -7.68
C THR A 94 7.72 14.15 -6.83
N ASP A 95 6.51 14.17 -6.27
CA ASP A 95 5.96 13.08 -5.49
C ASP A 95 5.73 11.81 -6.33
N ALA A 96 5.19 11.97 -7.54
CA ALA A 96 5.04 10.88 -8.49
C ALA A 96 6.39 10.23 -8.85
N CYS A 97 7.40 11.05 -9.10
CA CYS A 97 8.76 10.59 -9.35
C CYS A 97 9.31 9.82 -8.13
N LEU A 98 9.21 10.39 -6.92
CA LEU A 98 9.70 9.74 -5.70
C LEU A 98 9.01 8.40 -5.47
N ASN A 99 7.69 8.33 -5.58
CA ASN A 99 6.94 7.09 -5.47
C ASN A 99 7.42 6.06 -6.51
N TYR A 100 7.58 6.47 -7.77
CA TYR A 100 8.08 5.60 -8.83
C TYR A 100 9.47 5.02 -8.52
N TYR A 101 10.43 5.87 -8.16
CA TYR A 101 11.82 5.46 -7.93
C TYR A 101 12.03 4.73 -6.61
N LEU A 102 11.33 5.14 -5.55
CA LEU A 102 11.54 4.64 -4.20
C LEU A 102 10.72 3.37 -3.91
N VAL A 103 9.51 3.28 -4.45
CA VAL A 103 8.59 2.16 -4.21
C VAL A 103 8.52 1.26 -5.44
N LEU A 104 7.89 1.71 -6.53
CA LEU A 104 7.59 0.88 -7.71
C LEU A 104 8.82 0.21 -8.33
N ARG A 105 9.93 0.95 -8.53
CA ARG A 105 11.17 0.38 -9.09
C ARG A 105 11.75 -0.72 -8.21
N VAL A 106 11.59 -0.63 -6.89
CA VAL A 106 12.04 -1.66 -5.97
C VAL A 106 11.07 -2.85 -5.97
N CYS A 107 9.77 -2.59 -6.02
CA CYS A 107 8.74 -3.63 -6.18
C CYS A 107 8.97 -4.47 -7.43
N ARG A 108 9.33 -3.86 -8.57
CA ARG A 108 9.64 -4.58 -9.83
C ARG A 108 10.81 -5.57 -9.70
N LYS A 109 11.68 -5.41 -8.70
CA LYS A 109 12.75 -6.39 -8.42
C LYS A 109 12.24 -7.67 -7.75
N ALA A 110 10.96 -7.77 -7.40
CA ALA A 110 10.35 -8.97 -6.84
C ALA A 110 9.64 -9.83 -7.89
N ASP A 111 9.89 -9.60 -9.18
CA ASP A 111 9.34 -10.38 -10.30
C ASP A 111 7.80 -10.39 -10.29
N LEU A 112 7.22 -9.19 -10.19
CA LEU A 112 5.78 -8.99 -10.06
C LEU A 112 5.03 -9.24 -11.37
N PRO A 113 3.80 -9.77 -11.30
CA PRO A 113 2.97 -9.91 -12.48
C PRO A 113 2.57 -8.53 -13.07
N PRO A 114 2.34 -8.43 -14.39
CA PRO A 114 2.03 -7.15 -15.04
C PRO A 114 0.76 -6.47 -14.51
N TRP A 115 -0.26 -7.25 -14.14
CA TRP A 115 -1.51 -6.72 -13.59
C TRP A 115 -1.28 -5.97 -12.27
N LEU A 116 -0.43 -6.51 -11.39
CA LEU A 116 -0.13 -5.91 -10.09
C LEU A 116 0.68 -4.62 -10.26
N THR A 117 1.65 -4.64 -11.18
CA THR A 117 2.42 -3.42 -11.53
C THR A 117 1.51 -2.32 -12.09
N ARG A 118 0.53 -2.67 -12.93
CA ARG A 118 -0.47 -1.72 -13.45
C ARG A 118 -1.35 -1.16 -12.33
N GLN A 119 -1.77 -1.98 -11.37
CA GLN A 119 -2.55 -1.52 -10.22
C GLN A 119 -1.75 -0.55 -9.33
N MET A 120 -0.46 -0.82 -9.11
CA MET A 120 0.41 0.10 -8.37
C MET A 120 0.64 1.43 -9.12
N LEU A 121 0.76 1.39 -10.45
CA LEU A 121 0.82 2.59 -11.28
C LEU A 121 -0.48 3.38 -11.24
N PHE A 122 -1.63 2.70 -11.25
CA PHE A 122 -2.94 3.32 -11.12
C PHE A 122 -3.09 4.08 -9.80
N ASN A 123 -2.66 3.49 -8.68
CA ASN A 123 -2.65 4.18 -7.38
C ASN A 123 -1.88 5.50 -7.43
N ASN A 124 -0.77 5.54 -8.17
CA ASN A 124 0.02 6.76 -8.34
C ASN A 124 -0.68 7.76 -9.27
N ALA A 125 -1.26 7.28 -10.38
CA ALA A 125 -1.99 8.12 -11.32
C ALA A 125 -3.18 8.82 -10.65
N VAL A 126 -3.91 8.11 -9.79
CA VAL A 126 -4.98 8.71 -8.98
C VAL A 126 -4.43 9.80 -8.06
N SER A 127 -3.29 9.54 -7.39
CA SER A 127 -2.63 10.51 -6.51
C SER A 127 -2.29 11.81 -7.25
N VAL A 128 -1.68 11.71 -8.43
CA VAL A 128 -1.32 12.87 -9.26
C VAL A 128 -2.58 13.56 -9.82
N GLY A 129 -3.56 12.79 -10.28
CA GLY A 129 -4.81 13.31 -10.81
C GLY A 129 -5.60 14.15 -9.79
N VAL A 130 -5.61 13.69 -8.54
CA VAL A 130 -6.26 14.37 -7.42
C VAL A 130 -5.54 15.67 -7.05
N GLY A 131 -4.20 15.72 -7.16
CA GLY A 131 -3.39 16.91 -6.86
C GLY A 131 -3.70 18.13 -7.73
N PHE A 132 -4.34 17.95 -8.88
CA PHE A 132 -4.74 19.07 -9.75
C PHE A 132 -5.92 19.88 -9.22
N VAL A 133 -6.66 19.40 -8.22
CA VAL A 133 -7.79 20.12 -7.62
C VAL A 133 -7.34 20.81 -6.33
N PRO A 134 -7.17 22.14 -6.28
CA PRO A 134 -6.74 22.81 -5.06
C PRO A 134 -7.78 22.62 -3.93
N ILE A 135 -7.31 22.55 -2.67
CA ILE A 135 -8.11 22.36 -1.45
C ILE A 135 -8.72 20.95 -1.31
N LEU A 136 -9.52 20.49 -2.28
CA LEU A 136 -10.11 19.14 -2.24
C LEU A 136 -9.04 18.07 -2.50
N GLY A 137 -8.13 18.34 -3.43
CA GLY A 137 -7.03 17.45 -3.79
C GLY A 137 -6.11 17.17 -2.62
N ASP A 138 -5.74 18.19 -1.85
CA ASP A 138 -4.84 18.04 -0.69
C ASP A 138 -5.42 17.09 0.38
N VAL A 139 -6.73 17.19 0.63
CA VAL A 139 -7.43 16.30 1.57
C VAL A 139 -7.47 14.88 1.04
N ILE A 140 -7.86 14.69 -0.21
CA ILE A 140 -7.96 13.36 -0.83
C ILE A 140 -6.56 12.72 -0.94
N LEU A 141 -5.53 13.49 -1.30
CA LEU A 141 -4.14 13.05 -1.37
C LEU A 141 -3.64 12.55 -0.01
N ALA A 142 -3.94 13.31 1.05
CA ALA A 142 -3.60 12.94 2.42
C ALA A 142 -4.24 11.61 2.86
N ILE A 143 -5.41 11.25 2.34
CA ILE A 143 -6.10 10.01 2.69
C ILE A 143 -5.66 8.85 1.77
N TRP A 144 -5.47 9.13 0.48
CA TRP A 144 -5.20 8.10 -0.54
C TRP A 144 -3.88 7.37 -0.30
N LYS A 145 -2.82 8.09 0.10
CA LYS A 145 -1.50 7.53 0.50
C LYS A 145 -1.01 6.41 -0.44
N ALA A 146 -0.70 6.79 -1.68
CA ALA A 146 -0.38 5.85 -2.76
C ALA A 146 0.81 4.91 -2.42
N ASN A 147 1.84 5.38 -1.73
CA ASN A 147 3.00 4.56 -1.38
C ASN A 147 2.64 3.44 -0.41
N SER A 148 1.79 3.73 0.58
CA SER A 148 1.29 2.77 1.57
C SER A 148 0.42 1.70 0.91
N ARG A 149 -0.45 2.08 -0.04
CA ARG A 149 -1.25 1.14 -0.82
C ARG A 149 -0.40 0.22 -1.69
N ASN A 150 0.62 0.77 -2.34
CA ASN A 150 1.55 -0.03 -3.14
C ASN A 150 2.38 -0.99 -2.28
N ALA A 151 2.78 -0.56 -1.07
CA ALA A 151 3.45 -1.44 -0.11
C ALA A 151 2.54 -2.57 0.36
N ALA A 152 1.25 -2.30 0.60
CA ALA A 152 0.26 -3.32 0.97
C ALA A 152 0.02 -4.33 -0.15
N LEU A 153 -0.10 -3.87 -1.40
CA LEU A 153 -0.21 -4.74 -2.58
C LEU A 153 1.01 -5.67 -2.73
N LEU A 154 2.21 -5.14 -2.51
CA LEU A 154 3.44 -5.95 -2.54
C LEU A 154 3.46 -6.96 -1.40
N GLU A 155 3.13 -6.53 -0.17
CA GLU A 155 3.08 -7.40 1.01
C GLU A 155 2.13 -8.57 0.80
N GLU A 156 0.94 -8.30 0.27
CA GLU A 156 -0.08 -9.32 -0.01
C GLU A 156 0.40 -10.33 -1.05
N PHE A 157 0.95 -9.85 -2.16
CA PHE A 157 1.51 -10.72 -3.20
C PHE A 157 2.64 -11.61 -2.65
N LEU A 158 3.55 -11.03 -1.87
CA LEU A 158 4.65 -11.79 -1.28
C LEU A 158 4.18 -12.77 -0.21
N ARG A 159 3.12 -12.43 0.53
CA ARG A 159 2.49 -13.31 1.52
C ARG A 159 1.97 -14.57 0.84
N VAL A 160 1.16 -14.43 -0.21
CA VAL A 160 0.63 -15.58 -0.96
C VAL A 160 1.78 -16.43 -1.51
N ARG A 161 2.81 -15.80 -2.09
CA ARG A 161 3.99 -16.51 -2.60
C ARG A 161 4.78 -17.24 -1.50
N GLY A 162 4.89 -16.65 -0.31
CA GLY A 162 5.54 -17.27 0.84
C GLY A 162 4.75 -18.45 1.40
N GLU A 163 3.42 -18.33 1.47
CA GLU A 163 2.53 -19.41 1.87
C GLU A 163 2.61 -20.59 0.89
N GLU A 164 2.60 -20.32 -0.42
CA GLU A 164 2.85 -21.34 -1.45
C GLU A 164 4.20 -22.03 -1.27
N ALA A 165 5.24 -21.27 -0.94
CA ALA A 165 6.59 -21.78 -0.67
C ALA A 165 6.69 -22.65 0.61
N LEU A 166 5.78 -22.49 1.56
CA LEU A 166 5.70 -23.31 2.78
C LEU A 166 4.80 -24.55 2.63
N LYS A 167 3.84 -24.54 1.70
CA LYS A 167 2.95 -25.69 1.47
C LYS A 167 3.75 -26.97 1.18
N PRO A 168 3.39 -28.11 1.82
CA PRO A 168 4.02 -29.40 1.52
C PRO A 168 3.74 -29.82 0.06
N PRO A 169 4.62 -30.65 -0.55
CA PRO A 169 4.50 -31.04 -1.95
C PRO A 169 3.14 -31.69 -2.30
N ALA A 170 2.57 -32.46 -1.36
CA ALA A 170 1.27 -33.09 -1.51
C ALA A 170 0.13 -32.07 -1.67
N ALA A 171 0.07 -31.06 -0.81
CA ALA A 171 -0.93 -29.99 -0.89
C ALA A 171 -0.78 -29.14 -2.17
N ARG A 172 0.45 -28.93 -2.65
CA ARG A 172 0.68 -28.24 -3.94
C ARG A 172 0.16 -29.05 -5.13
N ALA A 173 0.32 -30.37 -5.11
CA ALA A 173 -0.17 -31.25 -6.17
C ALA A 173 -1.71 -31.28 -6.20
N GLU A 174 -2.36 -31.25 -5.03
CA GLU A 174 -3.82 -31.16 -4.91
C GLU A 174 -4.35 -29.83 -5.46
N ASP A 175 -3.76 -28.68 -5.09
CA ASP A 175 -4.15 -27.37 -5.63
C ASP A 175 -4.02 -27.32 -7.16
N GLN A 176 -2.93 -27.87 -7.72
CA GLN A 176 -2.73 -27.97 -9.17
C GLN A 176 -3.74 -28.89 -9.85
N ALA A 177 -4.24 -29.92 -9.17
CA ALA A 177 -5.27 -30.82 -9.68
C ALA A 177 -6.68 -30.22 -9.61
N ILE A 178 -6.95 -29.36 -8.61
CA ILE A 178 -8.21 -28.63 -8.44
C ILE A 178 -8.34 -27.51 -9.48
N VAL A 179 -7.23 -26.86 -9.83
CA VAL A 179 -7.16 -25.94 -10.96
C VAL A 179 -7.30 -26.77 -12.25
N LYS A 180 -8.54 -27.01 -12.69
CA LYS A 180 -8.81 -27.61 -14.00
C LYS A 180 -8.01 -26.84 -15.06
N PRO A 181 -7.09 -27.47 -15.80
CA PRO A 181 -6.45 -26.82 -16.94
C PRO A 181 -7.53 -26.60 -18.01
N GLY A 182 -8.14 -25.41 -18.02
CA GLY A 182 -9.42 -25.23 -18.71
C GLY A 182 -9.84 -23.78 -18.97
N ALA A 183 -8.89 -22.85 -19.08
CA ALA A 183 -9.13 -21.53 -19.64
C ALA A 183 -7.99 -21.16 -20.61
N GLY A 184 -7.82 -21.98 -21.65
CA GLY A 184 -6.86 -21.73 -22.73
C GLY A 184 -6.70 -22.95 -23.63
N SER A 185 -7.46 -22.98 -24.72
CA SER A 185 -7.60 -24.05 -25.73
C SER A 185 -8.21 -25.36 -25.23
N LYS A 186 -9.33 -25.77 -25.86
CA LYS A 186 -9.84 -27.14 -25.73
C LYS A 186 -8.82 -28.09 -26.36
N GLN A 187 -8.61 -29.27 -25.77
CA GLN A 187 -7.84 -30.35 -26.39
C GLN A 187 -8.42 -30.66 -27.78
N GLY A 188 -7.75 -30.17 -28.84
CA GLY A 188 -8.18 -30.33 -30.22
C GLY A 188 -7.87 -29.15 -31.15
N GLU A 189 -7.66 -27.94 -30.63
CA GLU A 189 -7.35 -26.78 -31.48
C GLU A 189 -5.84 -26.70 -31.80
N ARG A 190 -5.49 -27.06 -33.04
CA ARG A 190 -4.18 -26.75 -33.63
C ARG A 190 -4.22 -25.31 -34.14
N LEU A 191 -3.41 -24.42 -33.55
CA LEU A 191 -3.15 -23.10 -34.12
C LEU A 191 -2.40 -23.26 -35.45
N THR A 192 -3.10 -23.08 -36.56
CA THR A 192 -2.45 -22.88 -37.87
C THR A 192 -1.90 -21.46 -37.92
N ARG A 193 -0.59 -21.38 -37.67
CA ARG A 193 0.38 -20.30 -37.95
C ARG A 193 -0.05 -18.85 -37.72
#